data_AF-A0A1C7LPN4-F1
#
_entry.id   AF-A0A1C7LPN4-F1
#
_cell.length_a   1.000
_cell.length_b   1.000
_cell.length_c   1.000
_cell.angle_alpha   90.00
_cell.angle_beta   90.00
_cell.angle_gamma   90.00
#
_symmetry.space_group_name_H-M   'P 1'
#
loop_
_entity.id
_entity.type
_entity.pdbx_description
1 polymer ?
#
loop_
_entity_poly.entity_id
_entity_poly.type
_entity_poly.pdbx_seq_one_letter_code
_entity_poly.pdbx_strand_id
1 'polypeptide(L)'
;MNSYAHIPRRWRGGGMERMDDELNVDPHLMEDEDYAEWLRAGMWRKKHAAEHAEQARKQAERAARLEREKALKAETARLELAAERERDQRRRERAHMRAVEAREQYDARWKDMLGTSEQQDSLLRFGDIPWPIIGFETKGSRRSAVLIEDFTADAISSFLLPATHVDAGLDEEALKKDRKEKLRETILRFHPDKFEGRIMGRVSGLWARGNEAYSLFRLWS
;
A
#
# COMPACT_ATOMS: atom_id res chain seq x y z
N MET A 1 10.51 25.88 -72.64
CA MET A 1 9.70 25.25 -71.57
C MET A 1 10.08 23.78 -71.53
N ASN A 2 10.96 23.38 -70.60
CA ASN A 2 11.29 21.97 -70.35
C ASN A 2 10.89 21.65 -68.92
N SER A 3 9.68 21.10 -68.75
CA SER A 3 9.09 20.87 -67.43
C SER A 3 8.57 19.45 -67.30
N TYR A 4 9.42 18.43 -67.53
CA TYR A 4 9.15 17.06 -67.08
C TYR A 4 10.49 16.34 -66.86
N ALA A 5 11.10 16.55 -65.70
CA ALA A 5 12.11 15.63 -65.18
C ALA A 5 11.34 14.52 -64.45
N HIS A 6 11.28 13.33 -65.04
CA HIS A 6 10.69 12.16 -64.38
C HIS A 6 11.54 11.83 -63.16
N ILE A 7 11.03 12.15 -61.96
CA ILE A 7 11.67 11.75 -60.70
C ILE A 7 11.10 10.37 -60.32
N PRO A 8 11.94 9.33 -60.22
CA PRO A 8 11.51 7.99 -59.84
C PRO A 8 10.74 7.97 -58.52
N ARG A 9 9.69 7.15 -58.43
CA ARG A 9 8.77 7.13 -57.29
C ARG A 9 9.46 6.86 -55.94
N ARG A 10 10.52 6.04 -55.94
CA ARG A 10 11.35 5.76 -54.74
C ARG A 10 11.96 7.00 -54.07
N TRP A 11 12.06 8.12 -54.79
CA TRP A 11 12.61 9.38 -54.26
C TRP A 11 11.52 10.38 -53.85
N ARG A 12 10.23 10.04 -54.00
CA ARG A 12 9.09 10.90 -53.61
C ARG A 12 8.65 10.76 -52.14
N GLY A 13 9.52 10.25 -51.27
CA GLY A 13 9.31 10.27 -49.82
C GLY A 13 8.25 9.31 -49.26
N GLY A 14 7.78 8.34 -50.05
CA GLY A 14 6.94 7.24 -49.56
C GLY A 14 7.80 6.03 -49.21
N GLY A 15 7.85 5.65 -47.92
CA GLY A 15 8.66 4.54 -47.42
C GLY A 15 8.39 3.19 -48.10
N MET A 16 9.39 2.31 -48.03
CA MET A 16 9.44 0.94 -48.58
C MET A 16 8.23 0.03 -48.27
N GLU A 17 7.35 0.40 -47.33
CA GLU A 17 6.19 -0.38 -46.87
C GLU A 17 5.09 -0.57 -47.93
N ARG A 18 5.03 0.26 -48.98
CA ARG A 18 3.99 0.15 -50.04
C ARG A 18 4.33 -0.76 -51.22
N MET A 19 5.53 -1.36 -51.25
CA MET A 19 5.94 -2.19 -52.39
C MET A 19 5.36 -3.62 -52.41
N ASP A 20 4.68 -4.04 -51.34
CA ASP A 20 3.99 -5.34 -51.30
C ASP A 20 2.67 -5.32 -52.08
N ASP A 21 2.04 -4.14 -52.25
CA ASP A 21 0.81 -3.97 -53.05
C ASP A 21 1.06 -3.99 -54.58
N GLU A 22 2.33 -3.97 -55.03
CA GLU A 22 2.70 -3.89 -56.46
C GLU A 22 2.79 -5.26 -57.16
N LEU A 23 2.50 -6.36 -56.47
CA LEU A 23 2.52 -7.73 -57.04
C LEU A 23 1.31 -8.06 -57.90
N ASN A 24 0.23 -7.27 -57.82
CA ASN A 24 -1.03 -7.51 -58.53
C ASN A 24 -1.30 -6.48 -59.66
N VAL A 25 -0.28 -5.69 -60.03
CA VAL A 25 -0.37 -4.71 -61.12
C VAL A 25 -0.13 -5.43 -62.45
N ASP A 26 -1.08 -5.29 -63.38
CA ASP A 26 -0.97 -5.88 -64.73
C ASP A 26 0.20 -5.25 -65.49
N PRO A 27 1.25 -6.03 -65.85
CA PRO A 27 2.45 -5.51 -66.51
C PRO A 27 2.18 -4.82 -67.85
N HIS A 28 1.06 -5.12 -68.51
CA HIS A 28 0.69 -4.52 -69.80
C HIS A 28 0.17 -3.08 -69.71
N LEU A 29 -0.14 -2.63 -68.50
CA LEU A 29 -0.63 -1.27 -68.24
C LEU A 29 0.49 -0.34 -67.69
N MET A 30 1.72 -0.84 -67.56
CA MET A 30 2.86 -0.08 -67.04
C MET A 30 3.61 0.62 -68.17
N GLU A 31 4.06 1.85 -67.93
CA GLU A 31 4.97 2.55 -68.85
C GLU A 31 6.32 1.82 -68.89
N ASP A 32 7.05 1.92 -70.01
CA ASP A 32 8.29 1.15 -70.26
C ASP A 32 9.35 1.34 -69.15
N GLU A 33 9.40 2.51 -68.53
CA GLU A 33 10.33 2.83 -67.43
C GLU A 33 9.90 2.19 -66.11
N ASP A 34 8.60 2.20 -65.80
CA ASP A 34 8.02 1.51 -64.64
C ASP A 34 8.14 -0.01 -64.79
N TYR A 35 7.97 -0.55 -66.01
CA TYR A 35 8.18 -1.96 -66.31
C TYR A 35 9.63 -2.39 -66.07
N ALA A 36 10.60 -1.57 -66.47
CA ALA A 36 12.02 -1.83 -66.22
C ALA A 36 12.36 -1.81 -64.72
N GLU A 37 11.76 -0.91 -63.94
CA GLU A 37 11.89 -0.90 -62.48
C GLU A 37 11.23 -2.11 -61.81
N TRP A 38 10.04 -2.50 -62.28
CA TRP A 38 9.32 -3.69 -61.82
C TRP A 38 10.13 -4.97 -62.07
N LEU A 39 10.76 -5.11 -63.25
CA LEU A 39 11.67 -6.21 -63.55
C LEU A 39 12.91 -6.21 -62.64
N ARG A 40 13.54 -5.05 -62.39
CA ARG A 40 14.68 -4.95 -61.47
C ARG A 40 14.27 -5.32 -60.03
N ALA A 41 13.12 -4.84 -59.56
CA ALA A 41 12.58 -5.16 -58.25
C ALA A 41 12.22 -6.66 -58.14
N GLY A 42 11.62 -7.24 -59.18
CA GLY A 42 11.33 -8.67 -59.27
C GLY A 42 12.60 -9.53 -59.26
N MET A 43 13.62 -9.14 -60.01
CA MET A 43 14.93 -9.82 -60.01
C MET A 43 15.66 -9.66 -58.67
N TRP A 44 15.58 -8.50 -58.03
CA TRP A 44 16.16 -8.27 -56.71
C TRP A 44 15.47 -9.13 -55.64
N ARG A 45 14.12 -9.18 -55.64
CA ARG A 45 13.34 -10.07 -54.76
C ARG A 45 13.71 -11.54 -54.96
N LYS A 46 13.82 -12.01 -56.21
CA LYS A 46 14.27 -13.40 -56.50
C LYS A 46 15.69 -13.67 -55.99
N LYS A 47 16.62 -12.71 -56.16
CA LYS A 47 18.01 -12.85 -55.72
C LYS A 47 18.16 -12.83 -54.19
N HIS A 48 17.34 -12.05 -53.49
CA HIS A 48 17.39 -11.88 -52.03
C HIS A 48 16.26 -12.64 -51.30
N ALA A 49 15.52 -13.51 -52.00
CA ALA A 49 14.43 -14.30 -51.41
C ALA A 49 14.92 -15.17 -50.23
N ALA A 50 16.11 -15.76 -50.38
CA ALA A 50 16.73 -16.55 -49.32
C ALA A 50 17.09 -15.69 -48.09
N GLU A 51 17.62 -14.48 -48.30
CA GLU A 51 17.96 -13.55 -47.23
C GLU A 51 16.70 -13.05 -46.50
N HIS A 52 15.64 -12.70 -47.22
CA HIS A 52 14.36 -12.34 -46.63
C HIS A 52 13.74 -13.49 -45.82
N ALA A 53 13.81 -14.72 -46.33
CA ALA A 53 13.33 -15.89 -45.59
C ALA A 53 14.15 -16.12 -44.31
N GLU A 54 15.47 -15.94 -44.35
CA GLU A 54 16.33 -16.05 -43.18
C GLU A 54 16.06 -14.93 -42.16
N GLN A 55 15.90 -13.69 -42.62
CA GLN A 55 15.55 -12.55 -41.77
C GLN A 55 14.17 -12.77 -41.12
N ALA A 56 13.17 -13.25 -41.85
CA ALA A 56 11.85 -13.58 -41.32
C ALA A 56 11.93 -14.69 -40.26
N ARG A 57 12.72 -15.74 -40.48
CA ARG A 57 12.95 -16.81 -39.48
C ARG A 57 13.59 -16.26 -38.22
N LYS A 58 14.61 -15.41 -38.35
CA LYS A 58 15.30 -14.79 -37.21
C LYS A 58 14.41 -13.82 -36.44
N GLN A 59 13.54 -13.07 -37.12
CA GLN A 59 12.55 -12.22 -36.48
C GLN A 59 11.49 -13.06 -35.74
N ALA A 60 10.98 -14.12 -36.36
CA ALA A 60 10.02 -15.02 -35.74
C ALA A 60 10.61 -15.69 -34.47
N GLU A 61 11.87 -16.14 -34.52
CA GLU A 61 12.56 -16.72 -33.36
C GLU A 61 12.71 -15.70 -32.22
N ARG A 62 13.12 -14.46 -32.54
CA ARG A 62 13.24 -13.38 -31.55
C ARG A 62 11.89 -13.02 -30.94
N ALA A 63 10.86 -12.91 -31.76
CA ALA A 63 9.50 -12.64 -31.30
C ALA A 63 9.00 -13.75 -30.37
N ALA A 64 9.18 -15.02 -30.74
CA ALA A 64 8.82 -16.16 -29.92
C ALA A 64 9.59 -16.20 -28.59
N ARG A 65 10.88 -15.84 -28.60
CA ARG A 65 11.68 -15.75 -27.37
C ARG A 65 11.18 -14.63 -26.45
N LEU A 66 10.92 -13.45 -27.00
CA LEU A 66 10.40 -12.31 -26.26
C LEU A 66 9.03 -12.62 -25.66
N GLU A 67 8.16 -13.31 -26.40
CA GLU A 67 6.84 -13.71 -25.93
C GLU A 67 6.93 -14.68 -24.75
N ARG A 68 7.80 -15.69 -24.83
CA ARG A 68 8.05 -16.62 -23.72
C ARG A 68 8.58 -15.91 -22.49
N GLU A 69 9.56 -15.01 -22.65
CA GLU A 69 10.11 -14.23 -21.54
C GLU A 69 9.05 -13.32 -20.92
N LYS A 70 8.23 -12.66 -21.75
CA LYS A 70 7.12 -11.83 -21.29
C LYS A 70 6.07 -12.64 -20.52
N ALA A 71 5.76 -13.86 -20.98
CA ALA A 71 4.83 -14.75 -20.29
C ALA A 71 5.36 -15.17 -18.91
N LEU A 72 6.64 -15.58 -18.83
CA LEU A 72 7.28 -15.92 -17.56
C LEU A 72 7.36 -14.73 -16.60
N LYS A 73 7.67 -13.54 -17.13
CA LYS A 73 7.70 -12.30 -16.34
C LYS A 73 6.32 -11.91 -15.83
N ALA A 74 5.28 -12.10 -16.63
CA ALA A 74 3.90 -11.83 -16.21
C ALA A 74 3.43 -12.82 -15.13
N GLU A 75 3.78 -14.10 -15.25
CA GLU A 75 3.45 -15.12 -14.25
C GLU A 75 4.15 -14.84 -12.92
N THR A 76 5.46 -14.56 -12.96
CA THR A 76 6.24 -14.23 -11.76
C THR A 76 5.75 -12.96 -11.08
N ALA A 77 5.47 -11.89 -11.83
CA ALA A 77 4.90 -10.67 -11.28
C ALA A 77 3.52 -10.90 -10.63
N ARG A 78 2.70 -11.77 -11.20
CA ARG A 78 1.40 -12.14 -10.62
C ARG A 78 1.56 -12.88 -9.28
N LEU A 79 2.52 -13.81 -9.20
CA LEU A 79 2.82 -14.54 -7.98
C LEU A 79 3.40 -13.63 -6.89
N GLU A 80 4.32 -12.73 -7.25
CA GLU A 80 4.93 -11.77 -6.33
C GLU A 80 3.90 -10.82 -5.74
N LEU A 81 3.01 -10.25 -6.58
CA LEU A 81 1.93 -9.38 -6.13
C LEU A 81 0.95 -10.10 -5.19
N ALA A 82 0.66 -11.39 -5.45
CA ALA A 82 -0.18 -12.19 -4.56
C ALA A 82 0.50 -12.41 -3.20
N ALA A 83 1.79 -12.74 -3.20
CA ALA A 83 2.56 -12.94 -1.97
C ALA A 83 2.71 -11.63 -1.16
N GLU A 84 2.88 -10.49 -1.82
CA GLU A 84 2.92 -9.19 -1.15
C GLU A 84 1.59 -8.86 -0.46
N ARG A 85 0.47 -9.07 -1.16
CA ARG A 85 -0.88 -8.86 -0.58
C ARG A 85 -1.13 -9.77 0.62
N GLU A 86 -0.72 -11.03 0.57
CA GLU A 86 -0.83 -11.96 1.69
C GLU A 86 0.01 -11.51 2.89
N ARG A 87 1.25 -11.07 2.65
CA ARG A 87 2.13 -10.53 3.71
C ARG A 87 1.52 -9.30 4.37
N ASP A 88 0.97 -8.39 3.58
CA ASP A 88 0.29 -7.20 4.07
C ASP A 88 -0.96 -7.54 4.87
N GLN A 89 -1.79 -8.46 4.38
CA GLN A 89 -2.97 -8.94 5.10
C GLN A 89 -2.58 -9.55 6.44
N ARG A 90 -1.60 -10.46 6.44
CA ARG A 90 -1.09 -11.09 7.67
C ARG A 90 -0.50 -10.07 8.65
N ARG A 91 0.16 -9.02 8.15
CA ARG A 91 0.67 -7.91 8.98
C ARG A 91 -0.49 -7.16 9.64
N ARG A 92 -1.53 -6.83 8.88
CA ARG A 92 -2.73 -6.13 9.38
C ARG A 92 -3.49 -6.97 10.40
N GLU A 93 -3.70 -8.26 10.14
CA GLU A 93 -4.35 -9.19 11.06
C GLU A 93 -3.56 -9.32 12.37
N ARG A 94 -2.23 -9.49 12.30
CA ARG A 94 -1.39 -9.52 13.50
C ARG A 94 -1.37 -8.22 14.27
N ALA A 95 -1.45 -7.07 13.59
CA ALA A 95 -1.55 -5.78 14.25
C ALA A 95 -2.92 -5.62 14.92
N HIS A 96 -3.99 -6.05 14.26
CA HIS A 96 -5.34 -6.07 14.80
C HIS A 96 -5.44 -6.94 16.05
N MET A 97 -4.96 -8.20 15.99
CA MET A 97 -4.95 -9.10 17.15
C MET A 97 -4.20 -8.49 18.34
N ARG A 98 -3.04 -7.87 18.10
CA ARG A 98 -2.28 -7.17 19.15
C ARG A 98 -3.04 -5.98 19.72
N ALA A 99 -3.79 -5.25 18.91
CA ALA A 99 -4.61 -4.13 19.37
C ALA A 99 -5.80 -4.61 20.22
N VAL A 100 -6.45 -5.72 19.85
CA VAL A 100 -7.51 -6.34 20.64
C VAL A 100 -6.97 -6.81 21.98
N GLU A 101 -5.87 -7.57 21.97
CA GLU A 101 -5.22 -8.07 23.19
C GLU A 101 -4.80 -6.91 24.12
N ALA A 102 -4.22 -5.85 23.58
CA ALA A 102 -3.83 -4.67 24.37
C ALA A 102 -5.03 -3.99 25.06
N ARG A 103 -6.21 -4.00 24.44
CA ARG A 103 -7.44 -3.45 25.04
C ARG A 103 -8.00 -4.33 26.14
N GLU A 104 -8.00 -5.64 25.92
CA GLU A 104 -8.42 -6.59 26.95
C GLU A 104 -7.52 -6.47 28.20
N GLN A 105 -6.21 -6.31 28.00
CA GLN A 105 -5.26 -6.05 29.09
C GLN A 105 -5.53 -4.71 29.78
N TYR A 106 -5.79 -3.64 29.02
CA TYR A 106 -6.17 -2.33 29.57
C TYR A 106 -7.42 -2.42 30.47
N ASP A 107 -8.47 -3.09 30.01
CA ASP A 107 -9.70 -3.22 30.80
C ASP A 107 -9.53 -4.16 31.99
N ALA A 108 -8.75 -5.23 31.85
CA ALA A 108 -8.43 -6.12 32.96
C ALA A 108 -7.65 -5.39 34.07
N ARG A 109 -6.66 -4.57 33.71
CA ARG A 109 -5.88 -3.76 34.66
C ARG A 109 -6.73 -2.69 35.33
N TRP A 110 -7.62 -2.03 34.59
CA TRP A 110 -8.58 -1.11 35.17
C TRP A 110 -9.48 -1.78 36.20
N LYS A 111 -9.96 -3.00 35.90
CA LYS A 111 -10.78 -3.79 36.83
C LYS A 111 -10.00 -4.24 38.05
N ASP A 112 -8.73 -4.64 37.90
CA ASP A 112 -7.85 -5.03 39.01
C ASP A 112 -7.52 -3.83 39.92
N MET A 113 -7.21 -2.66 39.34
CA MET A 113 -6.88 -1.45 40.10
C MET A 113 -8.08 -0.86 40.88
N LEU A 114 -9.28 -1.00 40.32
CA LEU A 114 -10.52 -0.54 40.94
C LEU A 114 -11.16 -1.61 41.83
N GLY A 115 -10.90 -2.88 41.54
CA GLY A 115 -11.30 -4.04 42.32
C GLY A 115 -10.36 -4.27 43.50
N THR A 116 -10.82 -5.00 44.50
CA THR A 116 -10.04 -5.42 45.67
C THR A 116 -9.61 -4.31 46.64
N SER A 117 -10.25 -4.30 47.82
CA SER A 117 -9.90 -3.41 48.95
C SER A 117 -8.45 -3.58 49.44
N GLU A 118 -7.84 -4.76 49.26
CA GLU A 118 -6.52 -5.08 49.81
C GLU A 118 -5.36 -4.48 48.99
N GLN A 119 -5.56 -4.21 47.70
CA GLN A 119 -4.57 -3.55 46.84
C GLN A 119 -4.61 -2.01 46.95
N GLN A 120 -5.56 -1.45 47.69
CA GLN A 120 -5.70 0.01 47.83
C GLN A 120 -4.53 0.67 48.58
N ASP A 121 -3.80 -0.09 49.38
CA ASP A 121 -2.61 0.38 50.12
C ASP A 121 -1.30 0.16 49.34
N SER A 122 -1.35 -0.48 48.17
CA SER A 122 -0.15 -0.67 47.35
C SER A 122 0.23 0.61 46.60
N LEU A 123 1.50 0.99 46.73
CA LEU A 123 2.05 2.14 46.01
C LEU A 123 2.14 1.82 44.52
N LEU A 124 1.37 2.55 43.71
CA LEU A 124 1.39 2.45 42.26
C LEU A 124 2.56 3.26 41.68
N ARG A 125 3.10 2.82 40.56
CA ARG A 125 4.02 3.60 39.72
C ARG A 125 3.24 4.18 38.54
N PHE A 126 3.82 5.19 37.90
CA PHE A 126 3.25 5.79 36.69
C PHE A 126 3.03 4.77 35.55
N GLY A 127 3.91 3.77 35.45
CA GLY A 127 3.77 2.67 34.49
C GLY A 127 2.74 1.60 34.90
N ASP A 128 2.23 1.62 36.13
CA ASP A 128 1.19 0.67 36.53
C ASP A 128 -0.19 1.17 36.07
N ILE A 129 -0.31 2.46 35.76
CA ILE A 129 -1.53 3.06 35.20
C ILE A 129 -1.73 2.56 33.77
N PRO A 130 -2.88 1.93 33.46
CA PRO A 130 -3.19 1.46 32.11
C PRO A 130 -3.53 2.65 31.20
N TRP A 131 -2.51 3.18 30.52
CA TRP A 131 -2.66 4.26 29.54
C TRP A 131 -3.27 3.74 28.23
N PRO A 132 -4.19 4.48 27.58
CA PRO A 132 -4.85 4.06 26.35
C PRO A 132 -3.94 4.26 25.12
N ILE A 133 -2.80 3.55 25.06
CA ILE A 133 -1.81 3.63 23.99
C ILE A 133 -1.37 2.21 23.60
N ILE A 134 -1.35 1.92 22.29
CA ILE A 134 -0.90 0.63 21.76
C ILE A 134 0.63 0.54 21.85
N GLY A 135 1.16 -0.52 22.47
CA GLY A 135 2.60 -0.81 22.49
C GLY A 135 3.26 -0.68 23.86
N PHE A 136 2.52 -0.23 24.88
CA PHE A 136 3.03 -0.08 26.22
C PHE A 136 3.50 -1.42 26.86
N GLU A 137 2.80 -2.52 26.58
CA GLU A 137 2.94 -3.75 27.38
C GLU A 137 3.47 -4.97 26.62
N THR A 138 4.02 -4.78 25.43
CA THR A 138 4.57 -5.92 24.70
C THR A 138 5.73 -6.52 25.49
N LYS A 139 5.49 -7.69 26.12
CA LYS A 139 6.50 -8.48 26.85
C LYS A 139 7.73 -8.64 25.94
N GLY A 140 8.79 -7.88 26.20
CA GLY A 140 10.02 -7.86 25.40
C GLY A 140 10.40 -6.50 24.81
N SER A 141 9.56 -5.47 24.90
CA SER A 141 9.98 -4.10 24.57
C SER A 141 10.95 -3.59 25.64
N ARG A 142 12.18 -3.27 25.23
CA ARG A 142 13.20 -2.63 26.08
C ARG A 142 12.80 -1.24 26.58
N ARG A 143 11.69 -0.68 26.07
CA ARG A 143 11.08 0.56 26.57
C ARG A 143 10.03 0.23 27.62
N SER A 144 10.47 -0.01 28.85
CA SER A 144 9.58 -0.20 30.01
C SER A 144 9.02 1.12 30.57
N ALA A 145 9.22 2.24 29.88
CA ALA A 145 8.76 3.56 30.31
C ALA A 145 7.98 4.22 29.18
N VAL A 146 6.72 4.59 29.45
CA VAL A 146 5.94 5.50 28.59
C VAL A 146 6.61 6.86 28.64
N LEU A 147 6.90 7.43 27.47
CA LEU A 147 7.33 8.81 27.38
C LEU A 147 6.12 9.71 27.16
N ILE A 148 6.22 10.95 27.61
CA ILE A 148 5.17 11.97 27.38
C ILE A 148 4.90 12.13 25.87
N GLU A 149 5.93 11.97 25.05
CA GLU A 149 5.85 12.05 23.58
C GLU A 149 4.98 10.96 22.95
N ASP A 150 4.77 9.83 23.64
CA ASP A 150 3.91 8.75 23.16
C ASP A 150 2.42 9.10 23.29
N PHE A 151 2.07 10.09 24.13
CA PHE A 151 0.71 10.59 24.32
C PHE A 151 0.30 11.57 23.22
N THR A 152 0.16 11.06 22.00
CA THR A 152 -0.42 11.82 20.90
C THR A 152 -1.93 11.62 20.83
N ALA A 153 -2.66 12.64 20.38
CA ALA A 153 -4.10 12.54 20.15
C ALA A 153 -4.45 11.38 19.19
N ASP A 154 -3.58 11.11 18.21
CA ASP A 154 -3.72 10.00 17.26
C ASP A 154 -3.52 8.63 17.91
N ALA A 155 -2.53 8.49 18.81
CA ALA A 155 -2.30 7.24 19.53
C ALA A 155 -3.47 6.91 20.47
N ILE A 156 -3.97 7.91 21.20
CA ILE A 156 -5.11 7.75 22.12
C ILE A 156 -6.39 7.47 21.33
N SER A 157 -6.67 8.25 20.28
CA SER A 157 -7.88 8.07 19.47
C SER A 157 -7.90 6.73 18.74
N SER A 158 -6.77 6.28 18.18
CA SER A 158 -6.67 4.96 17.54
C SER A 158 -6.83 3.80 18.54
N PHE A 159 -6.37 3.98 19.77
CA PHE A 159 -6.60 3.01 20.84
C PHE A 159 -8.08 2.95 21.24
N LEU A 160 -8.75 4.09 21.44
CA LEU A 160 -10.14 4.13 21.90
C LEU A 160 -11.15 3.81 20.79
N LEU A 161 -10.86 4.22 19.55
CA LEU A 161 -11.77 4.21 18.41
C LEU A 161 -11.17 3.34 17.27
N PRO A 162 -11.21 2.00 17.36
CA PRO A 162 -10.74 1.15 16.26
C PRO A 162 -11.53 1.40 14.98
N ALA A 163 -10.81 1.52 13.87
CA ALA A 163 -11.41 1.58 12.54
C ALA A 163 -12.13 0.26 12.13
N THR A 164 -11.90 -0.85 12.83
CA THR A 164 -12.41 -2.18 12.45
C THR A 164 -13.91 -2.37 12.62
N HIS A 165 -14.61 -1.44 13.27
CA HIS A 165 -16.06 -1.51 13.37
C HIS A 165 -16.81 -1.10 12.10
N VAL A 166 -16.13 -0.46 11.13
CA VAL A 166 -16.74 -0.05 9.86
C VAL A 166 -17.06 -1.25 8.96
N ASP A 167 -16.28 -2.34 9.07
CA ASP A 167 -16.44 -3.54 8.24
C ASP A 167 -17.47 -4.55 8.80
N ALA A 168 -17.99 -4.33 10.01
CA ALA A 168 -18.89 -5.27 10.70
C ALA A 168 -20.35 -5.20 10.22
N GLY A 169 -20.68 -4.34 9.26
CA GLY A 169 -22.06 -4.17 8.76
C GLY A 169 -23.04 -3.67 9.84
N LEU A 170 -22.54 -3.17 10.97
CA LEU A 170 -23.33 -2.59 12.04
C LEU A 170 -23.88 -1.23 11.61
N ASP A 171 -25.10 -0.92 12.04
CA ASP A 171 -25.73 0.38 11.85
C ASP A 171 -24.78 1.50 12.29
N GLU A 172 -24.55 2.46 11.40
CA GLU A 172 -23.59 3.55 11.61
C GLU A 172 -23.92 4.35 12.88
N GLU A 173 -25.22 4.45 13.22
CA GLU A 173 -25.71 5.08 14.44
C GLU A 173 -25.35 4.28 15.70
N ALA A 174 -25.44 2.95 15.66
CA ALA A 174 -25.00 2.10 16.76
C ALA A 174 -23.48 2.25 17.01
N LEU A 175 -22.69 2.36 15.93
CA LEU A 175 -21.24 2.59 16.01
C LEU A 175 -20.89 3.97 16.56
N LYS A 176 -21.63 5.02 16.19
CA LYS A 176 -21.44 6.36 16.78
C LYS A 176 -21.77 6.35 18.27
N LYS A 177 -22.83 5.65 18.67
CA LYS A 177 -23.23 5.51 20.06
C LYS A 177 -22.15 4.79 20.89
N ASP A 178 -21.66 3.64 20.44
CA ASP A 178 -20.61 2.88 21.14
C ASP A 178 -19.30 3.69 21.26
N ARG A 179 -18.90 4.39 20.19
CA ARG A 179 -17.75 5.31 20.21
C ARG A 179 -17.91 6.42 21.25
N LYS A 180 -19.08 7.06 21.29
CA LYS A 180 -19.40 8.12 22.26
C LYS A 180 -19.42 7.59 23.69
N GLU A 181 -19.92 6.38 23.90
CA GLU A 181 -19.98 5.73 25.21
C GLU A 181 -18.58 5.40 25.73
N LYS A 182 -17.72 4.78 24.91
CA LYS A 182 -16.31 4.51 25.24
C LYS A 182 -15.52 5.79 25.53
N LEU A 183 -15.72 6.83 24.72
CA LEU A 183 -15.08 8.12 24.97
C LEU A 183 -15.55 8.75 26.28
N ARG A 184 -16.86 8.73 26.55
CA ARG A 184 -17.41 9.24 27.81
C ARG A 184 -16.89 8.46 29.01
N GLU A 185 -16.83 7.14 28.91
CA GLU A 185 -16.31 6.28 29.97
C GLU A 185 -14.84 6.60 30.25
N THR A 186 -14.01 6.72 29.22
CA THR A 186 -12.59 7.04 29.39
C THR A 186 -12.37 8.44 29.95
N ILE A 187 -13.11 9.45 29.49
CA ILE A 187 -13.10 10.79 30.09
C ILE A 187 -13.49 10.74 31.58
N LEU A 188 -14.49 9.92 31.94
CA LEU A 188 -14.89 9.77 33.35
C LEU A 188 -13.82 9.05 34.19
N ARG A 189 -13.13 8.05 33.62
CA ARG A 189 -12.01 7.35 34.27
C ARG A 189 -10.83 8.29 34.51
N PHE A 190 -10.53 9.14 33.54
CA PHE A 190 -9.45 10.14 33.58
C PHE A 190 -9.94 11.55 33.94
N HIS A 191 -11.07 11.70 34.63
CA HIS A 191 -11.49 13.01 35.10
C HIS A 191 -10.59 13.41 36.28
N PRO A 192 -10.00 14.63 36.31
CA PRO A 192 -8.99 15.01 37.30
C PRO A 192 -9.46 14.78 38.74
N ASP A 193 -10.68 15.19 39.10
CA ASP A 193 -11.25 14.98 40.44
C ASP A 193 -11.33 13.49 40.85
N LYS A 194 -11.83 12.62 39.96
CA LYS A 194 -12.01 11.18 40.27
C LYS A 194 -10.68 10.43 40.23
N PHE A 195 -9.81 10.79 39.31
CA PHE A 195 -8.51 10.17 39.13
C PHE A 195 -7.57 10.55 40.28
N GLU A 196 -7.56 11.82 40.70
CA GLU A 196 -6.72 12.29 41.79
C GLU A 196 -7.09 11.61 43.12
N GLY A 197 -8.39 11.58 43.45
CA GLY A 197 -8.88 10.99 44.69
C GLY A 197 -8.78 9.46 44.77
N ARG A 198 -8.75 8.74 43.64
CA ARG A 198 -8.72 7.26 43.61
C ARG A 198 -7.35 6.67 43.31
N ILE A 199 -6.56 7.34 42.47
CA ILE A 199 -5.31 6.79 41.91
C ILE A 199 -4.11 7.63 42.33
N MET A 200 -4.14 8.96 42.18
CA MET A 200 -2.94 9.79 42.46
C MET A 200 -2.48 9.70 43.91
N GLY A 201 -3.40 9.55 44.87
CA GLY A 201 -3.05 9.31 46.27
C GLY A 201 -2.22 8.03 46.51
N ARG A 202 -2.24 7.09 45.58
CA ARG A 202 -1.48 5.82 45.64
C ARG A 202 -0.20 5.86 44.81
N VAL A 203 -0.02 6.83 43.90
CA VAL A 203 1.14 6.87 43.01
C VAL A 203 2.36 7.40 43.75
N SER A 204 3.40 6.57 43.90
CA SER A 204 4.66 7.00 44.53
C SER A 204 5.61 7.70 43.56
N GLY A 205 6.33 8.72 44.04
CA GLY A 205 7.46 9.33 43.33
C GLY A 205 7.38 10.86 43.15
N LEU A 206 8.36 11.42 42.44
CA LEU A 206 8.49 12.85 42.10
C LEU A 206 7.26 13.46 41.39
N TRP A 207 6.45 12.61 40.76
CA TRP A 207 5.19 12.97 40.12
C TRP A 207 4.10 13.43 41.09
N ALA A 208 4.18 13.06 42.38
CA ALA A 208 3.28 13.59 43.42
C ALA A 208 3.59 15.05 43.80
N ARG A 209 4.71 15.62 43.32
CA ARG A 209 5.17 16.97 43.65
C ARG A 209 5.33 17.93 42.46
N GLY A 210 5.10 17.47 41.22
CA GLY A 210 5.45 18.23 40.01
C GLY A 210 4.30 18.43 39.02
N ASN A 211 4.22 19.64 38.45
CA ASN A 211 3.30 20.14 37.40
C ASN A 211 3.15 19.27 36.12
N GLU A 212 3.88 18.16 35.99
CA GLU A 212 3.93 17.34 34.77
C GLU A 212 2.68 16.47 34.62
N ALA A 213 2.12 15.94 35.72
CA ALA A 213 0.84 15.23 35.67
C ALA A 213 -0.28 16.16 35.18
N TYR A 214 -0.34 17.39 35.73
CA TYR A 214 -1.32 18.41 35.31
C TYR A 214 -1.20 18.78 33.82
N SER A 215 -0.01 18.69 33.23
CA SER A 215 0.22 18.99 31.82
C SER A 215 -0.36 17.90 30.89
N LEU A 216 -0.26 16.61 31.29
CA LEU A 216 -0.95 15.52 30.59
C LEU A 216 -2.47 15.60 30.76
N PHE A 217 -2.97 16.02 31.92
CA PHE A 217 -4.41 16.21 32.13
C PHE A 217 -5.01 17.37 31.30
N ARG A 218 -4.22 18.41 30.99
CA ARG A 218 -4.63 19.45 30.03
C ARG A 218 -4.83 18.94 28.60
N LEU A 219 -4.21 17.82 28.21
CA LEU A 219 -4.48 17.19 26.91
C LEU A 219 -5.85 16.47 26.89
N TRP A 220 -6.44 16.22 28.06
CA TRP A 220 -7.72 15.52 28.23
C TRP A 220 -8.91 16.43 28.61
N SER A 221 -8.67 17.72 28.92
CA SER A 221 -9.71 18.75 29.16
C SER A 221 -9.87 19.67 27.96
#